data_AF-A0A1B0D731-F1
#
_entry.id   AF-A0A1B0D731-F1
#
_cell.length_a   1.000
_cell.length_b   1.000
_cell.length_c   1.000
_cell.angle_alpha   90.00
_cell.angle_beta   90.00
_cell.angle_gamma   90.00
#
_symmetry.space_group_name_H-M   'P 1'
#
loop_
_entity.id
_entity.type
_entity.pdbx_description
1 polymer ?
#
loop_
_entity_poly.entity_id
_entity_poly.type
_entity_poly.pdbx_seq_one_letter_code
_entity_poly.pdbx_strand_id
1 'polypeptide(L)'
;MDNWLMWPEVFSQAREGVGGYIISYFFYIFWAMSFAALAASLVRQFAPYACGSGIPEIKTILSGFIIRGYLGKWTLIIKSVGIMLSVSAGLCLGKEGPMVHIASCIGNILSYLFPKYGKNEAKKREILSAAAAAGVSVAFGAPIGGVLFSLEEVSYYFPFSPVEHSPEKIQTLG
;
A
#
# COMPACT_ATOMS: atom_id res chain seq x y z
N MET A 1 -19.54 33.66 8.58
CA MET A 1 -18.34 33.18 7.87
C MET A 1 -18.81 32.06 6.94
N ASP A 2 -19.64 32.37 5.94
CA ASP A 2 -20.50 31.34 5.31
C ASP A 2 -20.80 31.59 3.83
N ASN A 3 -19.79 31.96 3.04
CA ASN A 3 -19.98 32.14 1.59
C ASN A 3 -19.33 31.00 0.80
N TRP A 4 -19.77 29.76 1.05
CA TRP A 4 -19.55 28.68 0.08
C TRP A 4 -20.59 28.82 -1.03
N LEU A 5 -20.17 29.39 -2.15
CA LEU A 5 -21.01 29.52 -3.33
C LEU A 5 -21.01 28.22 -4.11
N MET A 6 -22.20 27.74 -4.46
CA MET A 6 -22.36 26.55 -5.29
C MET A 6 -22.22 26.91 -6.77
N TRP A 7 -21.81 25.95 -7.60
CA TRP A 7 -21.68 26.17 -9.06
C TRP A 7 -22.90 26.85 -9.70
N PRO A 8 -24.15 26.52 -9.36
CA PRO A 8 -25.33 27.22 -9.91
C PRO A 8 -25.39 28.71 -9.55
N GLU A 9 -24.98 29.06 -8.32
CA GLU A 9 -24.99 30.44 -7.82
C GLU A 9 -23.92 31.30 -8.52
N VAL A 10 -22.77 30.70 -8.86
CA VAL A 10 -21.72 31.34 -9.68
C VAL A 10 -22.27 31.70 -11.07
N PHE A 11 -23.16 30.89 -11.63
CA PHE A 11 -23.83 31.16 -12.91
C PHE A 11 -25.16 31.90 -12.76
N SER A 12 -25.40 32.55 -11.60
CA SER A 12 -26.61 33.33 -11.32
C SER A 12 -27.93 32.55 -11.50
N GLN A 13 -27.90 31.22 -11.42
CA GLN A 13 -29.10 30.38 -11.39
C GLN A 13 -29.58 30.15 -9.97
N ALA A 14 -30.90 30.00 -9.81
CA ALA A 14 -31.52 29.70 -8.53
C ALA A 14 -30.96 28.39 -7.94
N ARG A 15 -30.71 28.43 -6.63
CA ARG A 15 -30.20 27.31 -5.82
C ARG A 15 -31.09 26.07 -5.88
N GLU A 16 -32.41 26.28 -5.95
CA GLU A 16 -33.42 25.22 -6.01
C GLU A 16 -34.11 25.26 -7.37
N GLY A 17 -33.57 24.48 -8.31
CA GLY A 17 -34.13 24.36 -9.65
C GLY A 17 -33.47 23.21 -10.40
N VAL A 18 -34.20 22.57 -11.31
CA VAL A 18 -33.70 21.45 -12.13
C VAL A 18 -32.39 21.83 -12.86
N GLY A 19 -32.28 23.08 -13.33
CA GLY A 19 -31.07 23.61 -13.96
C GLY A 19 -29.84 23.63 -13.04
N GLY A 20 -30.00 24.05 -11.78
CA GLY A 20 -28.91 24.06 -10.81
C GLY A 20 -28.39 22.67 -10.46
N TYR A 21 -29.29 21.68 -10.37
CA TYR A 21 -28.88 20.27 -10.21
C TYR A 21 -28.07 19.79 -11.42
N ILE A 22 -28.54 20.04 -12.65
CA ILE A 22 -27.85 19.63 -13.89
C ILE A 22 -26.44 20.22 -13.94
N ILE A 23 -26.28 21.51 -13.65
CA ILE A 23 -24.97 22.19 -13.65
C ILE A 23 -24.05 21.56 -12.58
N SER A 24 -24.55 21.36 -11.37
CA SER A 24 -23.75 20.77 -10.29
C SER A 24 -23.27 19.36 -10.61
N TYR A 25 -24.16 18.51 -11.16
CA TYR A 25 -23.81 17.16 -11.59
C TYR A 25 -22.80 17.16 -12.74
N PHE A 26 -22.94 18.09 -13.70
CA PHE A 26 -21.99 18.21 -14.80
C PHE A 26 -20.58 18.50 -14.29
N PHE A 27 -20.42 19.50 -13.41
CA PHE A 27 -19.12 19.82 -12.82
C PHE A 27 -18.58 18.67 -11.96
N TYR A 28 -19.44 18.01 -11.19
CA TYR A 28 -19.04 16.84 -10.41
C TYR A 28 -18.47 15.73 -11.31
N ILE A 29 -19.18 15.35 -12.38
CA ILE A 29 -18.74 14.33 -13.33
C ILE A 29 -17.46 14.77 -14.06
N PHE A 30 -17.37 16.04 -14.46
CA PHE A 30 -16.20 16.58 -15.14
C PHE A 30 -14.94 16.50 -14.27
N TRP A 31 -15.02 16.90 -13.00
CA TRP A 31 -13.91 16.82 -12.06
C TRP A 31 -13.54 15.37 -11.74
N ALA A 32 -14.53 14.50 -11.52
CA ALA A 32 -14.30 13.07 -11.29
C ALA A 32 -13.56 12.42 -12.46
N MET A 33 -14.01 12.67 -13.70
CA MET A 33 -13.36 12.16 -14.91
C MET A 33 -11.95 12.72 -15.08
N SER A 34 -11.73 14.00 -14.78
CA SER A 34 -10.42 14.64 -14.88
C SER A 34 -9.41 14.03 -13.91
N PHE A 35 -9.79 13.81 -12.65
CA PHE A 35 -8.91 13.16 -11.66
C PHE A 35 -8.65 11.69 -11.98
N ALA A 36 -9.66 10.94 -12.43
CA ALA A 36 -9.49 9.55 -12.85
C ALA A 36 -8.55 9.44 -14.07
N ALA A 37 -8.74 10.31 -15.08
CA ALA A 37 -7.88 10.35 -16.26
C ALA A 37 -6.44 10.72 -15.92
N LEU A 38 -6.25 11.71 -15.03
CA LEU A 38 -4.93 12.11 -14.55
C LEU A 38 -4.23 10.97 -13.82
N ALA A 39 -4.94 10.28 -12.90
CA ALA A 39 -4.42 9.13 -12.18
C ALA A 39 -3.98 8.01 -13.16
N ALA A 40 -4.84 7.67 -14.11
CA ALA A 40 -4.55 6.63 -15.11
C ALA A 40 -3.37 7.01 -16.02
N SER A 41 -3.30 8.27 -16.48
CA SER A 41 -2.20 8.76 -17.30
C SER A 41 -0.88 8.72 -16.55
N LEU A 42 -0.86 9.13 -15.27
CA LEU A 42 0.34 9.17 -14.44
C LEU A 42 0.89 7.76 -14.20
N VAL A 43 0.03 6.79 -13.88
CA VAL A 43 0.43 5.38 -13.74
C VAL A 43 0.95 4.82 -15.07
N ARG A 44 0.24 5.08 -16.18
CA ARG A 44 0.58 4.52 -17.49
C ARG A 44 1.89 5.07 -18.06
N GLN A 45 2.19 6.35 -17.85
CA GLN A 45 3.38 6.98 -18.41
C GLN A 45 4.63 6.79 -17.55
N PHE A 46 4.51 6.84 -16.22
CA PHE A 46 5.69 6.91 -15.34
C PHE A 46 6.02 5.60 -14.61
N ALA A 47 5.03 4.81 -14.19
CA ALA A 47 5.28 3.54 -13.49
C ALA A 47 4.16 2.52 -13.74
N PRO A 48 4.23 1.73 -14.83
CA PRO A 48 3.24 0.70 -15.10
C PRO A 48 3.17 -0.37 -13.98
N TYR A 49 4.27 -0.57 -13.25
CA TYR A 49 4.33 -1.45 -12.07
C TYR A 49 3.48 -0.96 -10.87
N ALA A 50 3.04 0.30 -10.87
CA ALA A 50 2.14 0.82 -9.84
C ALA A 50 0.68 0.36 -10.04
N CYS A 51 0.36 -0.19 -11.21
CA CYS A 51 -0.98 -0.68 -11.53
C CYS A 51 -1.39 -1.86 -10.61
N GLY A 52 -2.67 -1.92 -10.26
CA GLY A 52 -3.24 -3.00 -9.47
C GLY A 52 -2.91 -2.97 -7.97
N SER A 53 -3.30 -4.03 -7.27
CA SER A 53 -3.18 -4.16 -5.81
C SER A 53 -1.72 -4.21 -5.36
N GLY A 54 -0.96 -5.16 -5.89
CA GLY A 54 0.42 -5.43 -5.53
C GLY A 54 0.65 -6.46 -4.44
N ILE A 55 -0.42 -6.92 -3.76
CA ILE A 55 -0.33 -8.04 -2.81
C ILE A 55 0.27 -9.30 -3.44
N PRO A 56 -0.20 -9.81 -4.62
CA PRO A 56 0.33 -11.07 -5.14
C PRO A 56 1.81 -10.96 -5.53
N GLU A 57 2.25 -9.81 -6.02
CA GLU A 57 3.65 -9.54 -6.32
C GLU A 57 4.50 -9.44 -5.05
N ILE A 58 3.99 -8.82 -3.98
CA ILE A 58 4.68 -8.84 -2.68
C ILE A 58 4.80 -10.27 -2.13
N LYS A 59 3.74 -11.08 -2.20
CA LYS A 59 3.74 -12.51 -1.83
C LYS A 59 4.81 -13.30 -2.58
N THR A 60 4.90 -13.10 -3.91
CA THR A 60 5.94 -13.76 -4.73
C THR A 60 7.37 -13.30 -4.37
N ILE A 61 7.56 -12.01 -4.07
CA ILE A 61 8.85 -11.47 -3.61
C ILE A 61 9.28 -12.08 -2.28
N LEU A 62 8.35 -12.21 -1.33
CA LEU A 62 8.60 -12.84 -0.03
C LEU A 62 8.91 -14.33 -0.16
N SER A 63 8.23 -15.03 -1.08
CA SER A 63 8.44 -16.46 -1.33
C SER A 63 9.81 -16.80 -1.93
N GLY A 64 10.48 -15.85 -2.58
CA GLY A 64 11.72 -16.19 -3.27
C GLY A 64 12.08 -15.34 -4.48
N PHE A 65 11.07 -14.78 -5.15
CA PHE A 65 11.21 -14.31 -6.52
C PHE A 65 11.46 -12.81 -6.58
N ILE A 66 12.65 -12.40 -6.98
CA ILE A 66 13.00 -10.97 -7.02
C ILE A 66 12.48 -10.34 -8.33
N ILE A 67 11.41 -9.55 -8.22
CA ILE A 67 10.91 -8.71 -9.32
C ILE A 67 11.63 -7.36 -9.28
N ARG A 68 12.58 -7.16 -10.20
CA ARG A 68 13.37 -5.92 -10.28
C ARG A 68 12.47 -4.74 -10.69
N GLY A 69 12.62 -3.61 -10.00
CA GLY A 69 11.86 -2.39 -10.29
C GLY A 69 10.47 -2.30 -9.64
N TYR A 70 9.93 -3.40 -9.10
CA TYR A 70 8.62 -3.42 -8.46
C TYR A 70 8.59 -2.57 -7.18
N LEU A 71 9.54 -2.82 -6.26
CA LEU A 71 9.73 -2.09 -5.00
C LEU A 71 10.47 -0.75 -5.19
N GLY A 72 10.26 -0.09 -6.32
CA GLY A 72 10.97 1.14 -6.71
C GLY A 72 10.48 2.39 -5.99
N LYS A 73 11.38 3.35 -5.77
CA LYS A 73 11.04 4.70 -5.23
C LYS A 73 10.03 5.43 -6.10
N TRP A 74 10.18 5.31 -7.43
CA TRP A 74 9.25 5.89 -8.40
C TRP A 74 7.86 5.26 -8.31
N THR A 75 7.78 3.92 -8.24
CA THR A 75 6.53 3.18 -8.07
C THR A 75 5.81 3.62 -6.80
N LEU A 76 6.52 3.80 -5.68
CA LEU A 76 5.97 4.30 -4.43
C LEU A 76 5.28 5.66 -4.61
N ILE A 77 6.01 6.65 -5.16
CA ILE A 77 5.50 8.02 -5.31
C ILE A 77 4.25 8.03 -6.20
N ILE A 78 4.33 7.36 -7.35
CA ILE A 78 3.25 7.32 -8.34
C ILE A 78 2.03 6.59 -7.79
N LYS A 79 2.23 5.48 -7.06
CA LYS A 79 1.14 4.72 -6.46
C LYS A 79 0.44 5.52 -5.36
N SER A 80 1.19 6.22 -4.50
CA SER A 80 0.60 7.11 -3.49
C SER A 80 -0.24 8.22 -4.09
N VAL A 81 0.28 8.94 -5.09
CA VAL A 81 -0.46 10.01 -5.78
C VAL A 81 -1.65 9.45 -6.55
N GLY A 82 -1.50 8.30 -7.21
CA GLY A 82 -2.56 7.65 -7.98
C GLY A 82 -3.77 7.26 -7.11
N ILE A 83 -3.53 6.74 -5.89
CA ILE A 83 -4.61 6.44 -4.95
C ILE A 83 -5.30 7.72 -4.48
N MET A 84 -4.55 8.77 -4.14
CA MET A 84 -5.12 10.06 -3.71
C MET A 84 -6.04 10.64 -4.79
N LEU A 85 -5.61 10.64 -6.05
CA LEU A 85 -6.41 11.09 -7.19
C LEU A 85 -7.62 10.19 -7.42
N SER A 86 -7.47 8.87 -7.29
CA SER A 86 -8.58 7.92 -7.46
C SER A 86 -9.67 8.08 -6.40
N VAL A 87 -9.28 8.30 -5.14
CA VAL A 87 -10.21 8.59 -4.03
C VAL A 87 -10.87 9.96 -4.25
N SER A 88 -10.11 10.96 -4.71
CA SER A 88 -10.65 12.29 -5.04
C SER A 88 -11.64 12.26 -6.20
N ALA A 89 -11.48 11.32 -7.13
CA ALA A 89 -12.41 11.05 -8.22
C ALA A 89 -13.70 10.32 -7.78
N GLY A 90 -13.77 9.86 -6.52
CA GLY A 90 -14.93 9.12 -6.00
C GLY A 90 -15.01 7.68 -6.52
N LEU A 91 -13.89 7.08 -6.96
CA LEU A 91 -13.89 5.70 -7.45
C LEU A 91 -14.02 4.71 -6.28
N CYS A 92 -14.87 3.70 -6.45
CA CYS A 92 -15.03 2.60 -5.51
C CYS A 92 -13.86 1.60 -5.62
N LEU A 93 -12.66 2.02 -5.25
CA LEU A 93 -11.45 1.19 -5.26
C LEU A 93 -10.99 0.89 -3.83
N GLY A 94 -10.56 -0.35 -3.58
CA GLY A 94 -9.98 -0.73 -2.31
C GLY A 94 -8.57 -0.15 -2.14
N LYS A 95 -8.36 0.62 -1.07
CA LYS A 95 -7.03 1.15 -0.68
C LYS A 95 -6.11 0.10 -0.03
N GLU A 96 -6.69 -1.05 0.35
CA GLU A 96 -6.05 -2.07 1.17
C GLU A 96 -4.79 -2.65 0.53
N GLY A 97 -4.92 -3.19 -0.68
CA GLY A 97 -3.76 -3.76 -1.41
C GLY A 97 -2.66 -2.74 -1.72
N PRO A 98 -2.99 -1.56 -2.26
CA PRO A 98 -2.00 -0.53 -2.51
C PRO A 98 -1.25 -0.06 -1.26
N MET A 99 -1.89 -0.02 -0.07
CA MET A 99 -1.22 0.32 1.19
C MET A 99 -0.14 -0.71 1.58
N VAL A 100 -0.41 -2.00 1.40
CA VAL A 100 0.58 -3.06 1.66
C VAL A 100 1.80 -2.90 0.74
N HIS A 101 1.58 -2.68 -0.55
CA HIS A 101 2.68 -2.48 -1.50
C HIS A 101 3.47 -1.20 -1.16
N ILE A 102 2.82 -0.07 -0.85
CA ILE A 102 3.53 1.15 -0.44
C ILE A 102 4.39 0.91 0.81
N ALA A 103 3.87 0.19 1.81
CA ALA A 103 4.64 -0.16 3.01
C ALA A 103 5.85 -1.03 2.68
N SER A 104 5.70 -2.06 1.83
CA SER A 104 6.82 -2.88 1.36
C SER A 104 7.87 -2.08 0.57
N CYS A 105 7.46 -1.11 -0.26
CA CYS A 105 8.38 -0.20 -0.93
C CYS A 105 9.18 0.65 0.06
N ILE A 106 8.55 1.16 1.12
CA ILE A 106 9.23 1.88 2.21
C ILE A 106 10.24 0.95 2.89
N GLY A 107 9.83 -0.28 3.23
CA GLY A 107 10.72 -1.30 3.80
C GLY A 107 11.93 -1.59 2.92
N ASN A 108 11.73 -1.68 1.60
CA ASN A 108 12.82 -1.83 0.64
C ASN A 108 13.78 -0.63 0.69
N ILE A 109 13.28 0.61 0.71
CA ILE A 109 14.11 1.82 0.80
C ILE A 109 14.90 1.85 2.11
N LEU A 110 14.27 1.50 3.23
CA LEU A 110 14.93 1.41 4.54
C LEU A 110 16.04 0.34 4.53
N SER A 111 15.83 -0.79 3.87
CA SER A 111 16.87 -1.83 3.74
C SER A 111 18.14 -1.33 3.01
N TYR A 112 17.99 -0.36 2.10
CA TYR A 112 19.13 0.28 1.40
C TYR A 112 19.79 1.38 2.22
N LEU A 113 19.04 2.09 3.08
CA LEU A 113 19.59 3.08 4.01
C LEU A 113 20.52 2.45 5.05
N PHE A 114 20.26 1.19 5.43
CA PHE A 114 21.09 0.45 6.38
C PHE A 114 21.87 -0.68 5.69
N PRO A 115 23.14 -0.48 5.30
CA PRO A 115 23.92 -1.45 4.52
C PRO A 115 24.15 -2.80 5.23
N LYS A 116 23.92 -2.88 6.54
CA LYS A 116 23.92 -4.13 7.33
C LYS A 116 22.80 -5.09 6.90
N TYR A 117 21.69 -4.57 6.37
CA TYR A 117 20.52 -5.35 5.95
C TYR A 117 20.42 -5.45 4.41
N GLY A 118 20.91 -4.45 3.69
CA GLY A 118 20.85 -4.43 2.21
C GLY A 118 21.74 -5.44 1.49
N LYS A 119 22.76 -6.01 2.15
CA LYS A 119 23.67 -7.02 1.55
C LYS A 119 23.19 -8.47 1.68
N ASN A 120 22.24 -8.75 2.57
CA ASN A 120 21.72 -10.10 2.79
C ASN A 120 20.24 -10.17 2.39
N GLU A 121 19.95 -10.88 1.30
CA GLU A 121 18.58 -11.04 0.79
C GLU A 121 17.63 -11.68 1.82
N ALA A 122 18.12 -12.56 2.70
CA ALA A 122 17.31 -13.13 3.77
C ALA A 122 16.82 -12.06 4.76
N LYS A 123 17.73 -11.20 5.24
CA LYS A 123 17.39 -10.07 6.13
C LYS A 123 16.52 -9.03 5.45
N LYS A 124 16.72 -8.83 4.15
CA LYS A 124 15.87 -7.94 3.36
C LYS A 124 14.44 -8.47 3.31
N ARG A 125 14.24 -9.79 3.13
CA ARG A 125 12.91 -10.42 3.19
C ARG A 125 12.27 -10.32 4.56
N GLU A 126 13.03 -10.42 5.65
CA GLU A 126 12.51 -10.16 7.01
C GLU A 126 11.96 -8.73 7.13
N ILE A 127 12.70 -7.72 6.64
CA ILE A 127 12.24 -6.32 6.64
C ILE A 127 11.00 -6.15 5.76
N LEU A 128 10.98 -6.75 4.56
CA LEU A 128 9.84 -6.66 3.65
C LEU A 128 8.59 -7.33 4.23
N SER A 129 8.77 -8.44 4.94
CA SER A 129 7.70 -9.16 5.64
C SER A 129 7.12 -8.31 6.76
N ALA A 130 7.98 -7.76 7.63
CA ALA A 130 7.56 -6.84 8.69
C ALA A 130 6.87 -5.59 8.13
N ALA A 131 7.36 -5.05 7.02
CA ALA A 131 6.75 -3.90 6.35
C ALA A 131 5.38 -4.24 5.73
N ALA A 132 5.23 -5.42 5.11
CA ALA A 132 3.96 -5.89 4.59
C ALA A 132 2.94 -6.10 5.72
N ALA A 133 3.36 -6.72 6.84
CA ALA A 133 2.55 -6.88 8.04
C ALA A 133 2.04 -5.53 8.56
N ALA A 134 2.94 -4.56 8.71
CA ALA A 134 2.59 -3.20 9.12
C ALA A 134 1.64 -2.51 8.14
N GLY A 135 1.85 -2.70 6.83
CA GLY A 135 0.97 -2.21 5.78
C GLY A 135 -0.45 -2.76 5.91
N VAL A 136 -0.60 -4.07 6.11
CA VAL A 136 -1.90 -4.72 6.35
C VAL A 136 -2.55 -4.18 7.63
N SER A 137 -1.77 -4.06 8.71
CA SER A 137 -2.27 -3.52 9.98
C SER A 137 -2.80 -2.09 9.85
N VAL A 138 -2.10 -1.23 9.11
CA VAL A 138 -2.52 0.16 8.86
C VAL A 138 -3.74 0.21 7.95
N ALA A 139 -3.81 -0.66 6.96
CA ALA A 139 -4.88 -0.66 5.98
C ALA A 139 -6.23 -1.04 6.62
N PHE A 140 -6.23 -2.13 7.39
CA PHE A 140 -7.43 -2.69 8.03
C PHE A 140 -7.66 -2.24 9.49
N GLY A 141 -6.70 -1.54 10.10
CA GLY A 141 -6.75 -1.22 11.54
C GLY A 141 -6.63 -2.44 12.45
N ALA A 142 -6.05 -3.54 11.96
CA ALA A 142 -5.99 -4.83 12.65
C ALA A 142 -4.53 -5.31 12.80
N PRO A 143 -3.85 -5.01 13.92
CA PRO A 143 -2.45 -5.40 14.12
C PRO A 143 -2.23 -6.92 14.11
N ILE A 144 -3.12 -7.67 14.78
CA ILE A 144 -3.05 -9.15 14.83
C ILE A 144 -3.21 -9.75 13.43
N GLY A 145 -4.13 -9.22 12.62
CA GLY A 145 -4.35 -9.65 11.23
C GLY A 145 -3.11 -9.44 10.35
N GLY A 146 -2.42 -8.32 10.52
CA GLY A 146 -1.17 -8.06 9.79
C GLY A 146 -0.04 -9.03 10.16
N VAL A 147 0.10 -9.38 11.44
CA VAL A 147 1.09 -10.37 11.88
C VAL A 147 0.73 -11.77 11.38
N LEU A 148 -0.54 -12.18 11.45
CA LEU A 148 -0.97 -13.47 10.91
C LEU A 148 -0.74 -13.58 9.41
N PHE A 149 -1.02 -12.51 8.66
CA PHE A 149 -0.67 -12.42 7.24
C PHE A 149 0.83 -12.62 7.04
N SER A 150 1.68 -11.91 7.79
CA SER A 150 3.14 -12.08 7.76
C SER A 150 3.58 -13.52 8.01
N LEU A 151 2.94 -14.22 8.95
CA LEU A 151 3.22 -15.62 9.26
C LEU A 151 2.80 -16.53 8.11
N GLU A 152 1.62 -16.33 7.51
CA GLU A 152 1.18 -17.05 6.31
C GLU A 152 2.21 -16.92 5.17
N GLU A 153 2.78 -15.73 4.97
CA GLU A 153 3.77 -15.45 3.92
C GLU A 153 5.18 -16.02 4.20
N VAL A 154 5.60 -16.13 5.47
CA VAL A 154 7.00 -16.47 5.87
C VAL A 154 7.18 -17.90 6.37
N SER A 155 6.10 -18.69 6.52
CA SER A 155 6.10 -20.04 7.13
C SER A 155 6.84 -21.15 6.35
N TYR A 156 7.99 -20.87 5.74
CA TYR A 156 8.87 -21.90 5.18
C TYR A 156 10.02 -22.30 6.13
N TYR A 157 10.46 -21.43 7.04
CA TYR A 157 11.52 -21.76 8.01
C TYR A 157 11.37 -20.94 9.29
N PHE A 158 10.78 -21.54 10.33
CA PHE A 158 11.10 -21.13 11.68
C PHE A 158 12.44 -21.78 12.06
N PRO A 159 13.49 -21.02 12.42
CA PRO A 159 14.36 -21.50 13.46
C PRO A 159 13.49 -21.49 14.71
N PHE A 160 12.77 -22.59 14.96
CA PHE A 160 12.54 -22.95 16.34
C PHE A 160 13.95 -22.99 16.93
N SER A 161 14.32 -22.00 17.75
CA SER A 161 15.15 -22.35 18.87
C SER A 161 14.23 -23.24 19.69
N PRO A 162 14.38 -24.59 19.66
CA PRO A 162 13.81 -25.33 20.74
C PRO A 162 14.40 -24.67 21.98
N VAL A 163 13.54 -24.12 22.83
CA VAL A 163 13.89 -23.98 24.24
C VAL A 163 13.89 -25.42 24.76
N GLU A 164 14.84 -26.20 24.26
CA GLU A 164 15.22 -27.47 24.82
C GLU A 164 15.93 -27.07 26.10
N HIS A 165 15.17 -27.17 27.17
CA HIS A 165 15.73 -27.35 28.49
C HIS A 165 16.64 -28.57 28.40
N SER A 166 17.91 -28.36 28.09
CA SER A 166 18.94 -29.41 28.01
C SER A 166 18.86 -30.25 29.29
N PRO A 167 18.39 -31.50 29.24
CA PRO A 167 18.55 -32.43 30.34
C PRO A 167 19.89 -33.15 30.12
N GLU A 168 20.99 -32.40 29.99
CA GLU A 168 22.34 -32.98 29.85
C GLU A 168 23.32 -32.45 30.91
N LYS A 169 22.81 -32.16 32.12
CA LYS A 169 23.61 -31.85 33.30
C LYS A 169 23.22 -32.61 34.58
N ILE A 170 22.76 -33.87 34.45
CA ILE A 170 22.51 -34.74 35.62
C ILE A 170 23.15 -36.14 35.46
N GLN A 171 24.33 -36.25 34.83
CA GLN A 171 25.07 -37.53 34.79
C GLN A 171 26.59 -37.41 35.02
N THR A 172 27.07 -36.30 35.60
CA THR A 172 28.50 -36.15 35.97
C THR A 172 28.77 -35.82 37.43
N LEU A 173 27.78 -35.93 38.32
CA LEU A 173 28.00 -35.89 39.78
C LEU A 173 27.04 -36.86 40.48
N GLY A 174 27.52 -38.09 40.72
CA GLY A 174 26.81 -39.16 41.43
C GLY A 174 27.40 -40.52 41.13
#